data_AF-A0A170WXA2-F1
#
_entry.id   AF-A0A170WXA2-F1
#
_cell.length_a   1.000
_cell.length_b   1.000
_cell.length_c   1.000
_cell.angle_alpha   90.00
_cell.angle_beta   90.00
_cell.angle_gamma   90.00
#
_symmetry.space_group_name_H-M   'P 1'
#
loop_
_entity.id
_entity.type
_entity.pdbx_description
1 polymer ?
#
loop_
_entity_poly.entity_id
_entity_poly.type
_entity_poly.pdbx_seq_one_letter_code
_entity_poly.pdbx_strand_id
1 'polypeptide(L)'
;MEQLVKFVHGNHLPFIVMVQEFRSLIDKENYPSISKRALSIKIKEIASKEFDENGKHLWSVNSELCNEYGLTPVSQMNNTCNIEKSKDTFLVNFLKRPSVSPQQPAKTSTPIQSAKSGSSTP
;
A
#
# COMPACT_ATOMS: atom_id res chain seq x y z
N MET A 1 8.42 23.64 10.71
CA MET A 1 7.83 23.78 9.36
C MET A 1 8.35 22.68 8.45
N GLU A 2 9.66 22.50 8.37
CA GLU A 2 10.36 21.44 7.62
C GLU A 2 9.72 20.03 7.74
N GLN A 3 9.45 19.54 8.95
CA GLN A 3 8.85 18.20 9.16
C GLN A 3 7.50 18.02 8.44
N LEU A 4 6.65 19.05 8.45
CA LEU A 4 5.37 18.99 7.76
C LEU A 4 5.55 18.97 6.25
N VAL A 5 6.47 19.79 5.73
CA VAL A 5 6.79 19.85 4.29
C VAL A 5 7.30 18.50 3.80
N LYS A 6 8.25 17.90 4.52
CA LYS A 6 8.80 16.57 4.21
C LYS A 6 7.76 15.47 4.31
N PHE A 7 6.84 15.54 5.27
CA PHE A 7 5.79 14.54 5.45
C PHE A 7 4.71 14.57 4.37
N VAL A 8 4.32 15.78 3.94
CA VAL A 8 3.24 16.00 2.96
C VAL A 8 3.71 15.71 1.54
N HIS A 9 4.96 16.07 1.20
CA HIS A 9 5.49 15.91 -0.14
C HIS A 9 5.60 14.44 -0.56
N GLY A 10 5.06 14.09 -1.73
CA GLY A 10 5.06 12.73 -2.28
C GLY A 10 4.11 11.77 -1.56
N ASN A 11 3.26 12.27 -0.66
CA ASN A 11 2.40 11.42 0.16
C ASN A 11 1.14 11.02 -0.62
N HIS A 12 0.71 9.76 -0.47
CA HIS A 12 -0.48 9.22 -1.15
C HIS A 12 -1.71 9.07 -0.25
N LEU A 13 -1.62 9.50 1.02
CA LEU A 13 -2.69 9.36 1.98
C LEU A 13 -3.88 10.28 1.62
N PRO A 14 -5.12 9.84 1.88
CA PRO A 14 -6.27 10.73 1.91
C PRO A 14 -6.04 11.88 2.90
N PHE A 15 -6.55 13.07 2.59
CA PHE A 15 -6.31 14.29 3.39
C PHE A 15 -6.58 14.11 4.89
N ILE A 16 -7.71 13.48 5.24
CA ILE A 16 -8.10 13.27 6.64
C ILE A 16 -7.09 12.38 7.36
N VAL A 17 -6.63 11.33 6.69
CA VAL A 17 -5.64 10.39 7.22
C VAL A 17 -4.29 11.10 7.39
N MET A 18 -3.86 11.89 6.40
CA MET A 18 -2.63 12.67 6.49
C MET A 18 -2.61 13.63 7.68
N VAL A 19 -3.69 14.38 7.90
CA VAL A 19 -3.84 15.29 9.05
C VAL A 19 -3.75 14.52 10.38
N GLN A 20 -4.34 13.32 10.43
CA GLN A 20 -4.31 12.49 11.62
C GLN A 20 -2.92 11.90 11.89
N GLU A 21 -2.29 11.32 10.87
CA GLU A 21 -0.95 10.71 10.96
C GLU A 21 0.10 11.74 11.37
N PHE A 22 0.09 12.94 10.76
CA PHE A 22 1.02 13.99 11.16
C PHE A 22 0.80 14.43 12.60
N ARG A 23 -0.45 14.50 13.05
CA ARG A 23 -0.78 14.85 14.43
C ARG A 23 -0.25 13.80 15.42
N SER A 24 -0.40 12.51 15.08
CA SER A 24 0.17 11.42 15.87
C SER A 24 1.70 11.42 15.86
N LEU A 25 2.34 11.91 14.79
CA LEU A 25 3.80 12.05 14.71
C LEU A 25 4.31 13.16 15.64
N ILE A 26 3.70 14.35 15.60
CA ILE A 26 4.08 15.47 16.49
C ILE A 26 3.82 15.17 17.97
N ASP A 27 2.77 14.40 18.28
CA ASP A 27 2.45 13.98 19.64
C ASP A 27 3.55 13.04 20.19
N LYS A 28 4.13 12.17 19.34
CA LYS A 28 5.25 11.28 19.72
C LYS A 28 6.56 12.03 19.95
N GLU A 29 6.79 13.09 19.18
CA GLU A 29 8.01 13.89 19.24
C GLU A 29 7.96 14.99 20.33
N ASN A 30 6.91 15.00 21.17
CA ASN A 30 6.69 16.01 22.22
C ASN A 30 6.65 17.46 21.70
N TYR A 31 6.22 17.66 20.45
CA TYR A 31 5.99 19.01 19.93
C TYR A 31 4.72 19.64 20.52
N PRO A 32 4.61 20.98 20.52
CA PRO A 32 3.40 21.67 20.93
C PRO A 32 2.19 21.16 20.15
N SER A 33 1.08 20.93 20.86
CA SER A 33 -0.14 20.44 20.24
C SER A 33 -0.68 21.43 19.21
N ILE A 34 -0.89 20.97 17.98
CA ILE A 34 -1.49 21.76 16.90
C ILE A 34 -2.94 21.31 16.72
N SER A 35 -3.84 22.28 16.53
CA SER A 35 -5.26 21.97 16.24
C SER A 35 -5.40 21.33 14.86
N LYS A 36 -6.34 20.38 14.73
CA LYS A 36 -6.65 19.76 13.42
C LYS A 36 -6.97 20.81 12.36
N ARG A 37 -7.66 21.90 12.74
CA ARG A 37 -8.02 23.00 11.84
C ARG A 37 -6.79 23.76 11.35
N ALA A 38 -5.89 24.15 12.24
CA ALA A 38 -4.66 24.86 11.87
C ALA A 38 -3.79 24.02 10.93
N LEU A 39 -3.62 22.73 11.26
CA LEU A 39 -2.88 21.81 10.40
C LEU A 39 -3.53 21.65 9.03
N SER A 40 -4.86 21.52 8.99
CA SER A 40 -5.62 21.40 7.73
C SER A 40 -5.46 22.63 6.83
N ILE A 41 -5.50 23.84 7.42
CA ILE A 41 -5.27 25.08 6.68
C ILE A 41 -3.83 25.10 6.16
N LYS A 42 -2.86 24.77 7.02
CA LYS A 42 -1.45 24.84 6.64
C LYS A 42 -1.10 23.86 5.52
N ILE A 43 -1.61 22.63 5.55
CA ILE A 43 -1.38 21.66 4.47
C ILE A 43 -1.95 22.18 3.15
N LYS A 44 -3.14 22.76 3.15
CA LYS A 44 -3.76 23.34 1.94
C LYS A 44 -3.05 24.58 1.40
N GLU A 45 -2.31 25.28 2.26
CA GLU A 45 -1.52 26.46 1.89
C GLU A 45 -0.20 26.04 1.22
N ILE A 46 0.47 25.01 1.75
CA ILE A 46 1.81 24.61 1.31
C ILE A 46 1.82 23.55 0.22
N ALA A 47 0.71 22.84 0.03
CA ALA A 47 0.64 21.68 -0.85
C ALA A 47 -0.66 21.61 -1.63
N SER A 48 -0.55 21.05 -2.83
CA SER A 48 -1.64 20.78 -3.74
C SER A 48 -1.91 19.29 -3.81
N LYS A 49 -3.20 18.96 -3.97
CA LYS A 49 -3.63 17.59 -4.23
C LYS A 49 -3.58 17.33 -5.73
N GLU A 50 -2.81 16.32 -6.10
CA GLU A 50 -2.62 15.83 -7.45
C GLU A 50 -3.03 14.34 -7.53
N PHE A 51 -2.93 13.78 -8.73
CA PHE A 51 -3.09 12.35 -8.96
C PHE A 51 -1.84 11.81 -9.64
N ASP A 52 -1.38 10.65 -9.19
CA ASP A 52 -0.29 9.95 -9.86
C ASP A 52 -0.74 9.34 -11.19
N GLU A 53 0.20 8.74 -11.93
CA GLU A 53 -0.06 8.06 -13.22
C GLU A 53 -1.05 6.89 -13.08
N ASN A 54 -1.24 6.38 -11.86
CA ASN A 54 -2.16 5.29 -11.54
C ASN A 54 -3.53 5.81 -11.06
N GLY A 55 -3.76 7.13 -11.08
CA GLY A 55 -4.99 7.77 -10.61
C GLY A 55 -5.15 7.78 -9.09
N LYS A 56 -4.09 7.50 -8.32
CA LYS A 56 -4.09 7.55 -6.86
C LYS A 56 -3.82 8.97 -6.38
N HIS A 57 -4.28 9.28 -5.17
CA HIS A 57 -3.97 10.56 -4.54
C HIS A 57 -2.47 10.74 -4.42
N LEU A 58 -2.02 11.96 -4.71
CA LEU A 58 -0.63 12.39 -4.57
C LEU A 58 -0.64 13.81 -4.00
N TRP A 59 0.22 14.09 -3.05
CA TRP A 59 0.36 15.43 -2.49
C TRP A 59 1.72 15.99 -2.86
N SER A 60 1.70 17.16 -3.49
CA SER A 60 2.89 17.86 -3.96
C SER A 60 2.99 19.19 -3.22
N VAL A 61 4.14 19.44 -2.62
CA VAL A 61 4.42 20.72 -1.96
C VAL A 61 4.80 21.76 -3.03
N ASN A 62 4.45 23.02 -2.79
CA ASN A 62 4.76 24.13 -3.70
C ASN A 62 6.25 24.16 -4.07
N SER A 63 6.56 24.55 -5.30
CA SER A 63 7.92 24.56 -5.84
C SER A 63 8.89 25.43 -5.04
N GLU A 64 8.42 26.57 -4.51
CA GLU A 64 9.18 27.45 -3.64
C GLU A 64 9.68 26.73 -2.38
N LEU A 65 8.77 26.01 -1.72
CA LEU A 65 9.08 25.23 -0.53
C LEU A 65 9.91 23.99 -0.87
N CYS A 66 9.68 23.37 -2.03
CA CYS A 66 10.56 22.28 -2.48
C CYS A 66 12.01 22.76 -2.60
N ASN A 67 12.25 23.93 -3.20
CA ASN A 67 13.58 24.50 -3.31
C ASN A 67 14.17 24.89 -1.94
N GLU A 68 13.37 25.49 -1.06
CA GLU A 68 13.78 25.88 0.30
C GLU A 68 14.25 24.66 1.13
N TYR A 69 13.53 23.54 1.01
CA TYR A 69 13.80 22.32 1.79
C TYR A 69 14.59 21.24 1.02
N GLY A 70 15.08 21.55 -0.19
CA GLY A 70 15.86 20.61 -1.01
C GLY A 70 15.08 19.37 -1.48
N LEU A 71 13.76 19.49 -1.66
CA LEU A 71 12.89 18.43 -2.17
C LEU A 71 12.87 18.41 -3.70
N THR A 72 12.88 17.22 -4.27
CA THR A 72 12.74 17.06 -5.73
C THR A 72 11.26 17.20 -6.11
N PRO A 73 10.88 18.08 -7.06
CA PRO A 73 9.50 18.21 -7.50
C PRO A 73 8.93 16.86 -7.95
N VAL A 74 7.67 16.58 -7.60
CA VAL A 74 7.05 15.28 -7.90
C VAL A 74 6.97 15.03 -9.42
N SER A 75 6.83 16.09 -10.23
CA SER A 75 6.88 16.05 -11.70
C SER A 75 8.24 15.68 -12.30
N GLN A 76 9.31 15.69 -11.48
CA GLN A 76 10.66 15.28 -11.88
C GLN A 76 11.00 13.89 -11.34
N MET A 77 10.32 13.45 -10.26
CA MET A 77 10.50 12.12 -9.68
C MET A 77 10.13 11.00 -10.66
N ASN A 78 9.05 11.16 -11.43
CA ASN A 78 8.63 10.17 -12.43
C ASN A 78 9.60 10.04 -13.62
N ASN A 79 10.41 11.05 -13.89
CA ASN A 79 11.46 11.01 -14.92
C ASN A 79 12.77 10.38 -14.42
N THR A 80 12.92 10.19 -13.11
CA THR A 80 14.17 9.71 -12.50
C THR A 80 14.18 8.19 -12.22
N CYS A 81 13.08 7.48 -12.52
CA CYS A 81 13.00 6.02 -12.39
C CYS A 81 12.69 5.30 -13.73
N ASN A 82 13.42 5.66 -14.79
CA ASN A 82 13.69 4.71 -15.88
C ASN A 82 15.03 4.00 -15.64
N ILE A 83 15.17 3.41 -14.45
CA ILE A 83 16.20 2.39 -14.17
C ILE A 83 15.42 1.08 -14.06
N GLU A 84 15.48 0.35 -15.16
CA GLU A 84 15.08 -1.04 -15.37
C GLU A 84 13.97 -1.60 -14.48
N LYS A 85 12.80 -1.78 -15.08
CA LYS A 85 11.91 -2.89 -14.73
C LYS A 85 12.69 -4.21 -14.88
N SER A 86 13.42 -4.61 -13.84
CA SER A 86 13.93 -5.97 -13.73
C SER A 86 12.73 -6.89 -13.49
N LYS A 87 12.17 -7.36 -14.59
CA LYS A 87 11.10 -8.36 -14.68
C LYS A 87 11.65 -9.76 -14.40
N ASP A 88 12.37 -9.99 -13.33
CA ASP A 88 12.85 -11.33 -12.98
C ASP A 88 12.96 -11.36 -11.46
N THR A 89 12.21 -12.16 -10.69
CA THR A 89 12.48 -13.60 -10.54
C THR A 89 11.38 -14.28 -9.70
N PHE A 90 10.26 -13.62 -9.36
CA PHE A 90 9.29 -14.19 -8.39
C PHE A 90 8.37 -15.28 -8.96
N LEU A 91 8.12 -15.29 -10.28
CA LEU A 91 7.23 -16.29 -10.91
C LEU A 91 7.97 -17.54 -11.42
N VAL A 92 9.30 -17.51 -11.52
CA VAL A 92 10.09 -18.65 -12.03
C VAL A 92 10.15 -19.79 -11.00
N ASN A 93 10.04 -19.48 -9.70
CA ASN A 93 10.06 -20.51 -8.64
C ASN A 93 8.71 -21.22 -8.44
N PHE A 94 7.58 -20.66 -8.88
CA PHE A 94 6.27 -21.31 -8.74
C PHE A 94 5.96 -22.32 -9.86
N LEU A 95 6.63 -22.21 -11.02
CA LEU A 95 6.39 -23.09 -12.17
C LEU A 95 7.36 -24.28 -12.30
N LYS A 96 8.49 -24.28 -11.58
CA LYS A 96 9.42 -25.44 -11.55
C LYS A 96 8.93 -26.51 -10.55
N ARG A 97 7.91 -27.25 -10.96
CA ARG A 97 7.57 -28.57 -10.40
C ARG A 97 8.74 -29.55 -10.61
N PRO A 98 8.92 -30.55 -9.74
CA PRO A 98 9.17 -31.90 -10.20
C PRO A 98 7.83 -32.60 -10.44
N SER A 99 7.51 -32.80 -11.73
CA SER A 99 6.50 -33.75 -12.17
C SER A 99 7.00 -35.16 -11.88
N VAL A 100 6.36 -35.88 -10.96
CA VAL A 100 6.52 -37.34 -10.80
C VAL A 100 5.16 -38.03 -10.87
N SER A 101 4.93 -38.65 -12.02
CA SER A 101 4.11 -39.85 -12.26
C SER A 101 4.97 -40.75 -13.17
N PRO A 102 4.87 -42.09 -13.18
CA PRO A 102 3.66 -42.90 -12.90
C PRO A 102 3.90 -44.26 -12.17
N GLN A 103 2.82 -44.94 -11.73
CA GLN A 103 2.48 -46.35 -12.03
C GLN A 103 1.46 -46.94 -11.03
N GLN A 104 0.31 -47.39 -11.55
CA GLN A 104 -0.61 -48.34 -10.87
C GLN A 104 0.03 -49.75 -10.80
N PRO A 105 -0.54 -50.68 -10.00
CA PRO A 105 -1.47 -51.63 -10.62
C PRO A 105 -2.74 -51.94 -9.81
N ALA A 106 -3.73 -52.40 -10.57
CA ALA A 106 -5.12 -52.71 -10.23
C ALA A 106 -5.32 -53.93 -9.31
N LYS A 107 -6.48 -54.01 -8.64
CA LYS A 107 -7.62 -54.94 -8.93
C LYS A 107 -8.57 -55.11 -7.74
N THR A 108 -9.90 -55.01 -8.02
CA THR A 108 -11.04 -55.78 -7.43
C THR A 108 -11.29 -55.67 -5.91
N SER A 109 -12.49 -55.51 -5.32
CA SER A 109 -13.88 -55.84 -5.69
C SER A 109 -14.82 -55.10 -4.71
N THR A 110 -16.05 -54.79 -5.11
CA THR A 110 -17.19 -54.47 -4.22
C THR A 110 -17.54 -55.68 -3.33
N PRO A 111 -18.11 -55.46 -2.12
CA PRO A 111 -19.57 -55.63 -2.02
C PRO A 111 -20.30 -54.60 -1.15
N ILE A 112 -21.58 -54.47 -1.50
CA ILE A 112 -22.69 -53.74 -0.88
C ILE A 112 -22.93 -54.18 0.57
N GLN A 113 -23.35 -53.26 1.47
CA GLN A 113 -24.47 -53.49 2.40
C GLN A 113 -25.08 -52.20 2.98
N SER A 114 -26.41 -52.24 3.05
CA SER A 114 -27.40 -51.20 3.36
C SER A 114 -27.67 -51.01 4.87
N ALA A 115 -28.24 -49.83 5.23
CA ALA A 115 -29.31 -49.57 6.23
C ALA A 115 -29.12 -48.15 6.82
N LYS A 116 -29.99 -47.14 6.58
CA LYS A 116 -31.29 -46.83 7.22
C LYS A 116 -31.24 -47.01 8.75
N SER A 117 -31.38 -45.98 9.58
CA SER A 117 -32.66 -45.33 9.91
C SER A 117 -32.42 -44.08 10.78
N GLY A 118 -33.28 -43.06 10.63
CA GLY A 118 -33.39 -41.96 11.60
C GLY A 118 -34.08 -42.38 12.90
N SER A 119 -34.03 -41.51 13.91
CA SER A 119 -34.97 -41.53 15.03
C SER A 119 -34.98 -40.17 15.73
N SER A 120 -36.17 -39.58 15.78
CA SER A 120 -36.55 -38.45 16.63
C SER A 120 -36.72 -38.87 18.10
N THR A 121 -37.09 -37.90 18.93
CA THR A 121 -37.76 -37.93 20.26
C THR A 121 -36.88 -38.00 21.52
N PRO A 122 -37.38 -37.57 22.70
CA PRO A 122 -38.70 -36.97 22.99
C PRO A 122 -38.72 -35.45 23.18
#